data_AF-A0A0F0FSF6-F1
#
_entry.id   AF-A0A0F0FSF6-F1
#
_cell.length_a   1.000
_cell.length_b   1.000
_cell.length_c   1.000
_cell.angle_alpha   90.00
_cell.angle_beta   90.00
_cell.angle_gamma   90.00
#
_symmetry.space_group_name_H-M   'P 1'
#
loop_
_entity.id
_entity.type
_entity.pdbx_description
1 polymer ?
#
loop_
_entity_poly.entity_id
_entity_poly.type
_entity_poly.pdbx_seq_one_letter_code
_entity_poly.pdbx_strand_id
1 'polypeptide(L)' 'MPESFFYRGHYVNFELTQRTFGQWHWIYTLDTHGRFENQGSAFGTRELARADALENAKARIERLVE' A
#
# COMPACT_ATOMS: atom_id res chain seq x y z
N MET A 1 8.47 5.24 -8.62
CA MET A 1 9.50 4.63 -7.77
C MET A 1 8.78 3.64 -6.87
N PRO A 2 9.11 2.34 -6.93
CA PRO A 2 8.58 1.38 -5.97
C PRO A 2 9.12 1.74 -4.58
N GLU A 3 8.22 1.87 -3.61
CA GLU A 3 8.59 2.14 -2.22
C GLU A 3 8.44 0.84 -1.44
N SER A 4 9.49 0.36 -0.79
CA SER A 4 9.42 -0.88 -0.01
C SER A 4 9.72 -0.60 1.47
N PHE A 5 9.03 -1.30 2.37
CA PHE A 5 9.36 -1.29 3.79
C PHE A 5 9.25 -2.69 4.39
N PHE A 6 10.00 -2.91 5.47
CA PHE A 6 9.97 -4.14 6.24
C PHE A 6 9.29 -3.89 7.59
N TYR A 7 8.33 -4.73 7.96
CA TYR A 7 7.56 -4.57 9.20
C TYR A 7 7.19 -5.91 9.82
N ARG A 8 7.51 -6.10 11.11
CA ARG A 8 7.24 -7.33 11.90
C ARG A 8 7.62 -8.65 11.19
N GLY A 9 8.73 -8.69 10.46
CA GLY A 9 9.16 -9.92 9.76
C GLY A 9 8.64 -10.05 8.33
N HIS A 10 7.79 -9.12 7.88
CA HIS A 10 7.13 -9.14 6.58
C HIS A 10 7.67 -8.04 5.67
N TYR A 11 7.94 -8.39 4.40
CA TYR A 11 8.38 -7.42 3.39
C TYR A 11 7.19 -6.87 2.60
N VAL A 12 7.08 -5.55 2.50
CA VAL A 12 5.98 -4.90 1.78
C VAL A 12 6.53 -3.98 0.70
N ASN A 13 6.11 -4.21 -0.53
CA ASN A 13 6.43 -3.37 -1.68
C ASN A 13 5.20 -2.57 -2.10
N PHE A 14 5.27 -1.25 -2.07
CA PHE A 14 4.29 -0.32 -2.58
C PHE A 14 4.59 0.11 -4.01
N GLU A 15 3.53 0.16 -4.80
CA GLU A 15 3.46 0.77 -6.11
C GLU A 15 2.41 1.88 -6.05
N LEU A 16 2.86 3.12 -5.96
CA LEU A 16 2.01 4.31 -6.03
C LEU A 16 1.89 4.75 -7.49
N THR A 17 0.67 4.70 -8.02
CA THR A 17 0.39 5.04 -9.41
C THR A 17 -0.63 6.16 -9.47
N GLN A 18 -0.31 7.21 -10.22
CA GLN A 18 -1.27 8.27 -10.53
C GLN A 18 -2.11 7.87 -11.74
N ARG A 19 -3.43 7.84 -11.57
CA ARG A 19 -4.43 7.73 -12.65
C ARG A 19 -4.83 9.11 -13.17
N THR A 20 -5.62 9.11 -14.23
CA THR A 20 -6.19 10.30 -14.88
C THR A 20 -6.90 11.19 -13.85
N PHE A 21 -6.82 12.51 -14.02
CA PHE A 21 -7.38 13.53 -13.11
C PHE A 21 -6.67 13.70 -11.76
N GLY A 22 -5.39 13.35 -11.66
CA GLY A 22 -4.61 13.58 -10.44
C GLY A 22 -4.93 12.61 -9.30
N GLN A 23 -5.66 11.56 -9.62
CA GLN A 23 -6.14 10.54 -8.72
C GLN A 23 -5.04 9.53 -8.42
N TRP A 24 -4.62 9.42 -7.16
CA TRP A 24 -3.59 8.47 -6.76
C TRP A 24 -4.20 7.16 -6.31
N HIS A 25 -3.56 6.06 -6.72
CA HIS A 25 -3.85 4.72 -6.29
C HIS A 25 -2.60 4.08 -5.73
N TRP A 26 -2.80 3.17 -4.79
CA TRP A 26 -1.73 2.36 -4.24
C TRP A 26 -2.03 0.89 -4.47
N ILE A 27 -0.97 0.16 -4.77
CA ILE A 27 -0.94 -1.29 -4.74
C ILE A 27 0.21 -1.65 -3.81
N TYR A 28 0.06 -2.67 -2.99
CA TYR A 28 1.18 -3.24 -2.28
C TYR A 28 1.23 -4.75 -2.37
N THR A 29 2.43 -5.29 -2.29
CA THR A 29 2.67 -6.73 -2.26
C THR A 29 3.32 -7.08 -0.92
N LEU A 30 2.66 -7.94 -0.16
CA LEU A 30 3.12 -8.50 1.11
C LEU A 30 3.82 -9.84 0.86
N ASP A 31 5.08 -9.96 1.30
CA ASP A 31 5.95 -11.13 1.23
C ASP A 31 5.92 -11.89 -0.09
N THR A 32 5.74 -11.18 -1.21
CA THR A 32 5.61 -11.75 -2.56
C THR A 32 4.39 -12.67 -2.77
N HIS A 33 3.51 -12.84 -1.77
CA HIS A 33 2.36 -13.74 -1.81
C HIS A 33 1.01 -13.00 -1.86
N GLY A 34 0.90 -11.86 -1.17
CA GLY A 34 -0.35 -11.11 -1.07
C GLY A 34 -0.27 -9.77 -1.79
N ARG A 35 -0.79 -9.69 -3.03
CA ARG A 35 -0.97 -8.40 -3.73
C ARG A 35 -2.32 -7.80 -3.33
N PHE A 36 -2.29 -6.57 -2.86
CA PHE A 36 -3.46 -5.82 -2.43
C PHE A 36 -3.47 -4.46 -3.08
N GLU A 37 -4.63 -4.05 -3.59
CA GLU A 37 -4.79 -2.76 -4.23
C GLU A 37 -6.01 -2.04 -3.68
N ASN A 38 -5.94 -0.71 -3.69
CA ASN A 38 -7.09 0.13 -3.44
C ASN A 38 -7.59 0.74 -4.77
N GLN A 39 -8.70 0.18 -5.26
CA GLN A 39 -9.45 0.73 -6.40
C GLN A 39 -10.56 1.70 -5.95
N GLY A 40 -10.81 1.82 -4.65
CA GLY A 40 -11.76 2.77 -4.07
C GLY A 40 -11.23 4.20 -4.13
N SER A 41 -12.07 5.16 -3.71
CA SER A 41 -11.88 6.61 -3.75
C SER A 41 -10.43 7.06 -3.94
N ALA A 42 -10.10 7.46 -5.16
CA ALA A 42 -8.74 7.82 -5.48
C ALA A 42 -8.26 9.00 -4.63
N PHE A 43 -7.04 8.88 -4.12
CA PHE A 43 -6.47 9.87 -3.21
C PHE A 43 -6.10 11.14 -3.97
N GLY A 44 -6.34 12.31 -3.36
CA GLY A 44 -6.02 13.60 -3.96
C GLY A 44 -4.51 13.87 -4.08
N THR A 45 -3.68 13.16 -3.31
CA THR A 45 -2.21 13.29 -3.35
C THR A 45 -1.52 11.95 -3.17
N ARG A 46 -0.25 11.90 -3.58
CA ARG A 46 0.61 10.72 -3.41
C ARG A 46 0.81 10.37 -1.94
N GLU A 47 0.96 11.37 -1.09
CA GLU A 47 1.23 11.23 0.34
C GLU A 47 0.04 10.58 1.06
N LEU A 48 -1.19 10.96 0.68
CA LEU A 48 -2.42 10.35 1.20
C LEU A 48 -2.54 8.88 0.77
N ALA A 49 -2.27 8.58 -0.51
CA ALA A 49 -2.25 7.20 -0.98
C ALA A 49 -1.20 6.36 -0.24
N ARG A 50 -0.01 6.93 0.01
CA ARG A 50 1.06 6.27 0.76
C ARG A 50 0.68 6.00 2.21
N ALA A 51 0.09 6.98 2.90
CA ALA A 51 -0.31 6.85 4.29
C ALA A 51 -1.39 5.76 4.47
N ASP A 52 -2.39 5.74 3.60
CA ASP A 52 -3.45 4.73 3.60
C ASP A 52 -2.89 3.32 3.31
N ALA A 53 -2.02 3.20 2.29
CA ALA A 53 -1.35 1.94 1.98
C ALA A 53 -0.54 1.40 3.18
N LEU A 54 0.20 2.28 3.86
CA LEU A 54 0.99 1.95 5.05
C LEU A 54 0.13 1.48 6.21
N GLU A 55 -0.94 2.21 6.52
CA GLU A 55 -1.87 1.83 7.58
C GLU A 55 -2.53 0.50 7.28
N ASN A 56 -3.00 0.31 6.04
CA ASN A 56 -3.64 -0.92 5.60
C ASN A 56 -2.69 -2.13 5.67
N ALA A 57 -1.45 -1.96 5.19
CA ALA A 57 -0.42 -3.01 5.24
C ALA A 57 -0.06 -3.39 6.68
N LYS A 58 0.15 -2.39 7.55
CA LYS A 58 0.43 -2.62 8.98
C LYS A 58 -0.71 -3.34 9.66
N ALA A 59 -1.95 -2.85 9.52
CA ALA A 59 -3.13 -3.48 10.12
C ALA A 59 -3.33 -4.93 9.65
N ARG A 60 -2.92 -5.28 8.43
CA ARG A 60 -2.93 -6.66 7.94
C ARG A 60 -1.84 -7.51 8.55
N ILE A 61 -0.61 -7.01 8.62
CA ILE A 61 0.49 -7.71 9.27
C ILE A 61 0.14 -7.96 10.74
N GLU A 62 -0.45 -6.98 11.42
CA GLU A 62 -0.88 -7.13 12.81
C GLU A 62 -1.93 -8.23 12.98
N ARG A 63 -2.89 -8.35 12.04
CA ARG A 63 -3.88 -9.45 12.03
C ARG A 63 -3.29 -10.82 11.68
N LEU A 64 -2.13 -10.88 11.02
CA LEU A 64 -1.48 -12.15 10.67
C LEU A 64 -0.59 -12.68 11.80
N VAL A 65 -0.22 -11.82 12.75
CA VAL A 65 0.65 -12.14 13.90
C VAL A 65 -0.17 -12.45 15.16
N GLU A 66 -1.49 -12.23 15.13
CA GLU A 66 -2.44 -12.64 16.18
C GLU A 66 -2.82 -14.12 16.05
#